data_AF-A0A382W3A6-F1
#
_entry.id   AF-A0A382W3A6-F1
#
_cell.length_a   1.000
_cell.length_b   1.000
_cell.length_c   1.000
_cell.angle_alpha   90.00
_cell.angle_beta   90.00
_cell.angle_gamma   90.00
#
_symmetry.space_group_name_H-M   'P 1'
#
loop_
_entity.id
_entity.type
_entity.pdbx_description
1 polymer ?
#
loop_
_entity_poly.entity_id
_entity_poly.type
_entity_poly.pdbx_seq_one_letter_code
_entity_poly.pdbx_strand_id
1 'polypeptide(L)'
;MIYPATDQYIDLAYNALESGEVIVYPTDTLYGFGVDATNTDAIQKLNRLKGRVQPLSIVLESVDCIHEYAKFSNDIQSELYQLFPGEYTALLTAKQNSLSPMVQNGSPMVGIRIPNHFFSINLVKLLGKPVITTSINRHGNEPLNDVTQVEIDFPNIDIFEDSDHTPSKGSTIIDFSKFPSRIMRKGDGPYPL
;
A
#
# COMPACT_ATOMS: atom_id res chain seq x y z
N MET A 1 8.91 17.52 -3.72
CA MET A 1 10.33 17.60 -3.31
C MET A 1 10.77 16.20 -2.92
N ILE A 2 12.07 15.88 -3.01
CA ILE A 2 12.62 14.59 -2.59
C ILE A 2 13.28 14.73 -1.22
N TYR A 3 12.90 13.88 -0.28
CA TYR A 3 13.43 13.79 1.07
C TYR A 3 13.97 12.38 1.32
N PRO A 4 15.02 12.21 2.14
CA PRO A 4 15.46 10.88 2.53
C PRO A 4 14.42 10.24 3.45
N ALA A 5 14.07 8.98 3.20
CA ALA A 5 13.11 8.21 3.96
C ALA A 5 13.73 7.75 5.29
N THR A 6 14.00 8.68 6.20
CA THR A 6 14.54 8.42 7.55
C THR A 6 13.53 8.79 8.62
N ASP A 7 13.79 8.40 9.88
CA ASP A 7 12.90 8.70 11.01
C ASP A 7 12.59 10.20 11.15
N GLN A 8 13.56 11.06 10.81
CA GLN A 8 13.41 12.52 10.85
C GLN A 8 12.30 13.06 9.94
N TYR A 9 12.01 12.37 8.82
CA TYR A 9 11.06 12.83 7.81
C TYR A 9 9.69 12.15 7.88
N ILE A 10 9.49 11.24 8.83
CA ILE A 10 8.19 10.58 9.03
C ILE A 10 7.12 11.58 9.41
N ASP A 11 7.44 12.56 10.28
CA ASP A 11 6.49 13.62 10.66
C ASP A 11 6.07 14.47 9.45
N LEU A 12 6.97 14.67 8.47
CA LEU A 12 6.63 15.38 7.25
C LEU A 12 5.64 14.58 6.40
N ALA A 13 5.88 13.28 6.23
CA ALA A 13 4.94 12.39 5.54
C ALA A 13 3.57 12.34 6.24
N TYR A 14 3.57 12.25 7.57
CA TYR A 14 2.37 12.28 8.39
C TYR A 14 1.56 13.57 8.16
N ASN A 15 2.21 14.73 8.24
CA ASN A 15 1.53 16.02 8.05
C ASN A 15 0.95 16.18 6.64
N ALA A 16 1.64 15.67 5.61
CA ALA A 16 1.13 15.65 4.24
C ALA A 16 -0.14 14.78 4.13
N LEU A 17 -0.12 13.57 4.70
CA LEU A 17 -1.29 12.67 4.70
C LEU A 17 -2.47 13.24 5.50
N GLU A 18 -2.23 13.86 6.66
CA GLU A 18 -3.26 14.54 7.45
C GLU A 18 -3.88 15.72 6.70
N SER A 19 -3.09 16.40 5.86
CA SER A 19 -3.57 17.48 4.99
C SER A 19 -4.30 16.97 3.75
N GLY A 20 -4.45 15.65 3.59
CA GLY A 20 -5.10 15.01 2.44
C GLY A 20 -4.28 15.12 1.15
N GLU A 21 -2.96 15.22 1.26
CA GLU A 21 -2.03 15.23 0.13
C GLU A 21 -1.58 13.82 -0.25
N VAL A 22 -1.12 13.70 -1.50
CA VAL A 22 -0.52 12.46 -2.02
C VAL A 22 0.97 12.50 -1.74
N ILE A 23 1.52 11.40 -1.23
CA ILE A 23 2.96 11.22 -1.07
C ILE A 23 3.46 10.06 -1.93
N VAL A 24 4.77 9.99 -2.15
CA VAL A 24 5.47 8.80 -2.62
C VAL A 24 6.38 8.31 -1.50
N TYR A 25 6.33 7.03 -1.18
CA TYR A 25 7.11 6.47 -0.08
C TYR A 25 7.61 5.06 -0.41
N PRO A 26 8.72 4.61 0.21
CA PRO A 26 9.32 3.32 -0.08
C PRO A 26 8.55 2.20 0.64
N THR A 27 8.47 1.06 -0.03
CA THR A 27 8.07 -0.22 0.58
C THR A 27 9.20 -1.23 0.40
N ASP A 28 9.01 -2.44 0.92
CA ASP A 28 9.90 -3.58 0.70
C ASP A 28 9.89 -4.11 -0.74
N THR A 29 9.00 -3.59 -1.60
CA THR A 29 8.94 -3.95 -3.01
C THR A 29 9.12 -2.73 -3.91
N LEU A 30 8.05 -2.03 -4.28
CA LEU A 30 8.06 -0.88 -5.17
C LEU A 30 7.78 0.37 -4.34
N TYR A 31 8.27 1.53 -4.79
CA TYR A 31 7.70 2.79 -4.35
C TYR A 31 6.18 2.82 -4.61
N GLY A 32 5.46 3.42 -3.66
CA GLY A 32 4.00 3.51 -3.71
C GLY A 32 3.52 4.94 -3.58
N PHE A 33 2.41 5.25 -4.25
CA PHE A 33 1.61 6.41 -3.87
C PHE A 33 0.88 6.13 -2.56
N GLY A 34 0.96 7.07 -1.63
CA GLY A 34 0.32 7.06 -0.33
C GLY A 34 -0.72 8.15 -0.20
N VAL A 35 -1.90 7.81 0.32
CA VAL A 35 -2.92 8.73 0.84
C VAL A 35 -3.62 8.10 2.04
N ASP A 36 -4.24 8.92 2.89
CA ASP A 36 -5.14 8.43 3.95
C ASP A 36 -6.31 7.63 3.33
N ALA A 37 -6.44 6.35 3.72
CA ALA A 37 -7.45 5.43 3.19
C ALA A 37 -8.88 5.74 3.66
N THR A 38 -9.04 6.58 4.68
CA THR A 38 -10.32 7.05 5.21
C THR A 38 -10.78 8.36 4.55
N ASN A 39 -9.86 9.08 3.89
CA ASN A 39 -10.13 10.37 3.28
C ASN A 39 -10.55 10.22 1.80
N THR A 40 -11.85 10.29 1.53
CA THR A 40 -12.41 10.17 0.18
C THR A 40 -11.83 11.20 -0.80
N ASP A 41 -11.61 12.44 -0.38
CA ASP A 41 -11.12 13.51 -1.26
C ASP A 41 -9.64 13.28 -1.64
N ALA A 42 -8.82 12.81 -0.69
CA ALA A 42 -7.43 12.43 -0.97
C ALA A 42 -7.37 11.27 -1.99
N ILE A 43 -8.28 10.30 -1.89
CA ILE A 43 -8.38 9.18 -2.85
C ILE A 43 -8.82 9.67 -4.23
N GLN A 44 -9.72 10.66 -4.29
CA GLN A 44 -10.07 11.29 -5.56
C GLN A 44 -8.88 11.99 -6.20
N LYS A 45 -8.06 12.73 -5.43
CA LYS A 45 -6.81 13.33 -5.93
C LYS A 45 -5.88 12.25 -6.50
N LEU A 46 -5.66 11.16 -5.77
CA LEU A 46 -4.84 10.03 -6.22
C LEU A 46 -5.39 9.40 -7.52
N ASN A 47 -6.69 9.16 -7.62
CA ASN A 47 -7.28 8.56 -8.82
C ASN A 47 -7.16 9.48 -10.05
N ARG A 48 -7.31 10.80 -9.87
CA ARG A 48 -7.06 11.78 -10.93
C ARG A 48 -5.60 11.73 -11.40
N LEU A 49 -4.66 11.66 -10.45
CA LEU A 49 -3.23 11.54 -10.74
C LEU A 49 -2.91 10.27 -11.55
N LYS A 50 -3.52 9.13 -11.19
CA LYS A 50 -3.30 7.86 -11.89
C LYS A 50 -4.08 7.73 -13.21
N GLY A 51 -5.07 8.60 -13.45
CA GLY A 51 -5.94 8.57 -14.62
C GLY A 51 -6.87 7.35 -14.66
N ARG A 52 -7.14 6.71 -13.52
CA ARG A 52 -8.02 5.54 -13.41
C ARG A 52 -8.62 5.39 -12.01
N VAL A 53 -9.75 4.71 -11.92
CA VAL A 53 -10.38 4.30 -10.66
C VAL A 53 -10.43 2.77 -10.63
N GLN A 54 -9.83 2.16 -9.61
CA GLN A 54 -9.78 0.72 -9.42
C GLN A 54 -9.70 0.39 -7.93
N PRO A 55 -9.95 -0.86 -7.50
CA PRO A 55 -9.67 -1.27 -6.13
C PRO A 55 -8.22 -1.01 -5.75
N LEU A 56 -8.01 -0.49 -4.54
CA LEU A 56 -6.72 -0.14 -3.98
C LEU A 56 -6.36 -1.07 -2.81
N SER A 57 -5.07 -1.14 -2.50
CA SER A 57 -4.60 -1.83 -1.29
C SER A 57 -4.32 -0.84 -0.18
N ILE A 58 -4.41 -1.28 1.07
CA ILE A 58 -4.07 -0.50 2.26
C ILE A 58 -2.85 -1.12 2.96
N VAL A 59 -2.07 -0.27 3.60
CA VAL A 59 -0.99 -0.65 4.51
C VAL A 59 -1.51 -0.58 5.94
N LEU A 60 -1.23 -1.64 6.70
CA LEU A 60 -1.51 -1.74 8.13
C LEU A 60 -0.21 -1.92 8.91
N GLU A 61 -0.25 -1.63 10.21
CA GLU A 61 0.92 -1.77 11.09
C GLU A 61 1.24 -3.23 11.46
N SER A 62 0.24 -4.11 11.46
CA SER A 62 0.37 -5.51 11.91
C SER A 62 -0.77 -6.40 11.40
N VAL A 63 -0.58 -7.72 11.50
CA VAL A 63 -1.58 -8.74 11.14
C VAL A 63 -2.82 -8.63 12.04
N ASP A 64 -2.67 -8.19 13.27
CA ASP A 64 -3.78 -8.08 14.23
C ASP A 64 -4.82 -7.05 13.77
N CYS A 65 -4.36 -5.96 13.15
CA CYS A 65 -5.22 -4.90 12.61
C CYS A 65 -6.10 -5.37 11.45
N ILE A 66 -5.74 -6.46 10.75
CA ILE A 66 -6.47 -6.97 9.58
C ILE A 66 -7.93 -7.31 9.96
N HIS A 67 -8.17 -7.77 11.19
CA HIS A 67 -9.51 -8.14 11.67
C HIS A 67 -10.51 -6.98 11.70
N GLU A 68 -10.04 -5.74 11.74
CA GLU A 68 -10.88 -4.55 11.63
C GLU A 68 -11.42 -4.37 10.20
N TYR A 69 -10.59 -4.72 9.20
CA TYR A 69 -10.86 -4.41 7.79
C TYR A 69 -11.39 -5.60 7.00
N ALA A 70 -11.12 -6.83 7.42
CA ALA A 70 -11.43 -8.03 6.64
C ALA A 70 -11.90 -9.23 7.48
N LYS A 71 -12.49 -10.22 6.80
CA LYS A 71 -12.92 -11.51 7.35
C LYS A 71 -12.00 -12.62 6.83
N PHE A 72 -11.53 -13.46 7.74
CA PHE A 72 -10.71 -14.64 7.44
C PHE A 72 -10.76 -15.65 8.60
N SER A 73 -10.37 -16.90 8.34
CA SER A 73 -10.31 -17.97 9.35
C SER A 73 -8.99 -17.95 10.12
N ASN A 74 -8.91 -18.70 11.22
CA ASN A 74 -7.67 -18.87 12.00
C ASN A 74 -6.54 -19.53 11.19
N ASP A 75 -6.87 -20.41 10.25
CA ASP A 75 -5.88 -21.03 9.36
C ASP A 75 -5.24 -19.96 8.46
N ILE A 76 -6.06 -19.10 7.85
CA ILE A 76 -5.56 -17.96 7.07
C ILE A 76 -4.80 -16.99 7.96
N GLN A 77 -5.24 -16.75 9.20
CA GLN A 77 -4.49 -15.90 10.13
C GLN A 77 -3.06 -16.43 10.37
N SER A 78 -2.93 -17.74 10.58
CA SER A 78 -1.63 -18.39 10.79
C SER A 78 -0.72 -18.26 9.57
N GLU A 79 -1.29 -18.32 8.36
CA GLU A 79 -0.57 -18.09 7.10
C GLU A 79 -0.17 -16.63 6.92
N LEU A 80 -1.06 -15.68 7.27
CA LEU A 80 -0.77 -14.24 7.22
C LEU A 80 0.41 -13.86 8.14
N TYR A 81 0.54 -14.46 9.33
CA TYR A 81 1.72 -14.24 10.19
C TYR A 81 3.03 -14.79 9.61
N GLN A 82 2.96 -15.78 8.71
CA GLN A 82 4.17 -16.28 8.03
C GLN A 82 4.57 -15.37 6.86
N LEU A 83 3.59 -14.70 6.24
CA LEU A 83 3.81 -13.83 5.09
C LEU A 83 4.15 -12.39 5.48
N PHE A 84 3.61 -11.89 6.59
CA PHE A 84 3.74 -10.48 6.99
C PHE A 84 4.57 -10.29 8.27
N PRO A 85 5.40 -9.23 8.34
CA PRO A 85 5.70 -8.27 7.26
C PRO A 85 6.46 -8.91 6.08
N GLY A 86 6.20 -8.44 4.85
CA GLY A 86 6.87 -8.97 3.66
C GLY A 86 6.24 -8.58 2.33
N GLU A 87 6.82 -9.14 1.25
CA GLU A 87 6.60 -8.78 -0.16
C GLU A 87 5.27 -9.30 -0.74
N TYR A 88 4.21 -9.21 0.04
CA TYR A 88 2.91 -9.81 -0.25
C TYR A 88 1.78 -8.78 -0.25
N THR A 89 0.68 -9.15 -0.89
CA THR A 89 -0.61 -8.46 -0.77
C THR A 89 -1.69 -9.51 -0.62
N ALA A 90 -2.37 -9.47 0.52
CA ALA A 90 -3.48 -10.36 0.82
C ALA A 90 -4.78 -9.73 0.33
N LEU A 91 -5.47 -10.38 -0.61
CA LEU A 91 -6.84 -10.05 -0.96
C LEU A 91 -7.77 -10.84 -0.04
N LEU A 92 -8.52 -10.11 0.79
CA LEU A 92 -9.41 -10.68 1.80
C LEU A 92 -10.82 -10.12 1.63
N THR A 93 -11.83 -10.86 2.10
CA THR A 93 -13.23 -10.38 2.06
C THR A 93 -13.37 -9.19 3.01
N ALA A 94 -13.82 -8.05 2.49
CA ALA A 94 -13.91 -6.82 3.27
C ALA A 94 -15.02 -6.89 4.34
N LYS A 95 -14.79 -6.19 5.45
CA LYS A 95 -15.81 -5.81 6.44
C LYS A 95 -16.30 -4.39 6.21
N GLN A 96 -17.42 -4.06 6.82
CA GLN A 96 -17.77 -2.65 7.05
C GLN A 96 -16.77 -2.07 8.06
N ASN A 97 -16.18 -0.94 7.73
CA ASN A 97 -15.12 -0.29 8.51
C ASN A 97 -15.10 1.22 8.19
N SER A 98 -14.06 1.92 8.65
CA SER A 98 -13.85 3.36 8.49
C SER A 98 -13.22 3.77 7.14
N LEU A 99 -12.88 2.81 6.27
CA LEU A 99 -12.28 3.12 4.97
C LEU A 99 -13.29 3.84 4.07
N SER A 100 -12.77 4.71 3.21
CA SER A 100 -13.55 5.27 2.12
C SER A 100 -14.04 4.13 1.20
N PRO A 101 -15.31 4.15 0.73
CA PRO A 101 -15.81 3.17 -0.24
C PRO A 101 -15.00 3.11 -1.55
N MET A 102 -14.24 4.17 -1.84
CA MET A 102 -13.34 4.24 -3.01
C MET A 102 -12.14 3.29 -2.89
N VAL A 103 -11.80 2.81 -1.69
CA VAL A 103 -10.76 1.78 -1.51
C VAL A 103 -11.16 0.50 -2.22
N GLN A 104 -12.38 -0.01 -1.97
CA GLN A 104 -12.85 -1.20 -2.66
C GLN A 104 -13.39 -0.91 -4.07
N ASN A 105 -13.90 0.31 -4.31
CA ASN A 105 -14.51 0.70 -5.58
C ASN A 105 -15.53 -0.34 -6.10
N GLY A 106 -16.42 -0.79 -5.22
CA GLY A 106 -17.45 -1.81 -5.52
C GLY A 106 -16.98 -3.27 -5.44
N SER A 107 -15.69 -3.53 -5.22
CA SER A 107 -15.17 -4.86 -4.93
C SER A 107 -15.66 -5.38 -3.57
N PRO A 108 -15.96 -6.68 -3.42
CA PRO A 108 -16.20 -7.27 -2.09
C PRO A 108 -14.88 -7.52 -1.33
N MET A 109 -13.74 -7.26 -1.95
CA MET A 109 -12.41 -7.56 -1.45
C MET A 109 -11.66 -6.29 -1.06
N VAL A 110 -10.78 -6.40 -0.07
CA VAL A 110 -9.77 -5.39 0.28
C VAL A 110 -8.39 -6.00 0.11
N GLY A 111 -7.47 -5.25 -0.52
CA GLY A 111 -6.06 -5.62 -0.58
C GLY A 111 -5.32 -5.09 0.64
N ILE A 112 -4.58 -5.95 1.32
CA ILE A 112 -3.86 -5.60 2.55
C ILE A 112 -2.37 -5.90 2.37
N ARG A 113 -1.54 -4.94 2.77
CA ARG A 113 -0.08 -5.04 2.84
C ARG A 113 0.42 -4.71 4.23
N ILE A 114 1.46 -5.39 4.66
CA ILE A 114 2.30 -5.01 5.80
C ILE A 114 3.74 -5.11 5.29
N PRO A 115 4.28 -4.05 4.66
CA PRO A 115 5.62 -4.08 4.10
C PRO A 115 6.68 -4.30 5.18
N ASN A 116 7.71 -5.09 4.89
CA ASN A 116 8.92 -5.16 5.71
C ASN A 116 9.83 -3.94 5.48
N HIS A 117 9.29 -2.74 5.71
CA HIS A 117 10.01 -1.47 5.54
C HIS A 117 9.69 -0.51 6.68
N PHE A 118 10.71 -0.04 7.40
CA PHE A 118 10.53 0.73 8.62
C PHE A 118 9.72 2.02 8.39
N PHE A 119 10.04 2.78 7.32
CA PHE A 119 9.35 4.04 7.00
C PHE A 119 7.83 3.84 6.84
N SER A 120 7.42 2.88 6.01
CA SER A 120 6.01 2.51 5.81
C SER A 120 5.30 2.16 7.12
N ILE A 121 5.93 1.32 7.95
CA ILE A 121 5.34 0.83 9.19
C ILE A 121 5.24 1.94 10.25
N ASN A 122 6.30 2.72 10.44
CA ASN A 122 6.31 3.82 11.40
C ASN A 122 5.34 4.93 11.00
N LEU A 123 5.20 5.20 9.70
CA LEU A 123 4.22 6.16 9.19
C LEU A 123 2.77 5.74 9.51
N VAL A 124 2.40 4.48 9.24
CA VAL A 124 1.04 3.99 9.55
C VAL A 124 0.78 3.95 11.06
N LYS A 125 1.78 3.56 11.86
CA LYS A 125 1.70 3.60 13.33
C LYS A 125 1.46 5.02 13.86
N LEU A 126 2.21 6.00 13.35
CA LEU A 126 2.06 7.40 13.73
C LEU A 126 0.70 7.97 13.30
N LEU A 127 0.24 7.60 12.09
CA LEU A 127 -1.04 8.05 11.56
C LEU A 127 -2.23 7.45 12.32
N GLY A 128 -2.09 6.24 12.86
CA GLY A 128 -3.16 5.54 13.59
C GLY A 128 -4.33 5.10 12.71
N LYS A 129 -4.17 5.13 11.38
CA LYS A 129 -5.16 4.72 10.38
C LYS A 129 -4.47 4.21 9.11
N PRO A 130 -5.16 3.41 8.28
CA PRO A 130 -4.55 2.79 7.11
C PRO A 130 -4.17 3.80 6.04
N VAL A 131 -3.07 3.53 5.35
CA VAL A 131 -2.59 4.31 4.21
C VAL A 131 -2.79 3.50 2.94
N ILE A 132 -3.39 4.08 1.91
CA ILE A 132 -3.46 3.44 0.59
C ILE A 132 -2.05 3.24 0.05
N THR A 133 -1.82 2.13 -0.63
CA THR A 133 -0.61 1.88 -1.39
C THR A 133 -0.93 1.36 -2.78
N THR A 134 -0.30 1.95 -3.79
CA THR A 134 -0.39 1.50 -5.17
C THR A 134 0.88 1.87 -5.92
N SER A 135 1.33 1.00 -6.83
CA SER A 135 2.53 1.26 -7.64
C SER A 135 2.45 2.59 -8.37
N ILE A 136 3.61 3.22 -8.57
CA ILE A 136 3.70 4.50 -9.26
C ILE A 136 3.76 4.26 -10.75
N ASN A 137 2.60 4.33 -11.38
CA ASN A 137 2.46 4.29 -12.82
C ASN A 137 1.19 5.02 -13.25
N ARG A 138 1.26 5.64 -14.43
CA ARG A 138 0.08 5.99 -15.22
C ARG A 138 -0.51 4.71 -15.80
N HIS A 139 -1.83 4.69 -16.01
CA HIS A 139 -2.51 3.53 -16.59
C HIS A 139 -1.86 3.09 -17.91
N GLY A 140 -1.49 1.80 -18.00
CA GLY A 140 -0.86 1.20 -19.18
C GLY A 140 0.67 1.18 -19.19
N ASN A 141 1.32 1.81 -18.21
CA ASN A 141 2.79 1.82 -18.08
C ASN A 141 3.28 0.88 -16.98
N GLU A 142 4.54 0.44 -17.10
CA GLU A 142 5.25 -0.26 -16.03
C GLU A 142 5.44 0.65 -14.79
N PRO A 143 5.53 0.07 -13.58
CA PRO A 143 5.87 0.81 -12.37
C PRO A 143 7.24 1.51 -12.46
N LEU A 144 7.27 2.78 -12.06
CA LEU A 144 8.50 3.53 -11.86
C LEU A 144 9.20 3.05 -10.59
N ASN A 145 10.51 2.81 -10.71
CA ASN A 145 11.41 2.46 -9.61
C ASN A 145 12.43 3.58 -9.32
N ASP A 146 12.59 4.54 -10.23
CA ASP A 146 13.52 5.67 -10.12
C ASP A 146 12.76 6.92 -9.67
N VAL A 147 13.09 7.42 -8.48
CA VAL A 147 12.43 8.61 -7.89
C VAL A 147 12.62 9.88 -8.73
N THR A 148 13.70 9.98 -9.50
CA THR A 148 13.93 11.11 -10.40
C THR A 148 12.89 11.11 -11.52
N GLN A 149 12.60 9.93 -12.08
CA GLN A 149 11.54 9.79 -13.08
C GLN A 149 10.16 10.02 -12.45
N VAL A 150 9.95 9.61 -11.19
CA VAL A 150 8.71 9.90 -10.46
C VAL A 150 8.49 11.41 -10.32
N GLU A 151 9.50 12.19 -9.95
CA GLU A 151 9.41 13.64 -9.82
C GLU A 151 9.08 14.32 -11.15
N ILE A 152 9.66 13.84 -12.25
CA ILE A 152 9.39 14.34 -13.61
C ILE A 152 7.94 14.04 -14.02
N ASP A 153 7.47 12.81 -13.81
CA ASP A 153 6.15 12.36 -14.26
C ASP A 153 5.01 12.90 -13.40
N PHE A 154 5.31 13.16 -12.12
CA PHE A 154 4.37 13.59 -11.08
C PHE A 154 4.95 14.75 -10.26
N PRO A 155 5.03 15.96 -10.86
CA PRO A 155 5.58 17.12 -10.18
C PRO A 155 4.70 17.55 -8.99
N ASN A 156 5.31 18.18 -8.00
CA ASN A 156 4.66 18.70 -6.78
C ASN A 156 4.12 17.64 -5.82
N ILE A 157 4.67 16.43 -5.85
CA ILE A 157 4.44 15.41 -4.83
C ILE A 157 5.67 15.33 -3.93
N ASP A 158 5.44 15.17 -2.63
CA ASP A 158 6.50 14.88 -1.69
C ASP A 158 6.90 13.40 -1.82
N ILE A 159 8.18 13.18 -2.11
CA ILE A 159 8.79 11.89 -2.38
C ILE A 159 9.75 11.59 -1.22
N PHE A 160 9.55 10.46 -0.57
CA PHE A 160 10.45 9.93 0.44
C PHE A 160 11.27 8.82 -0.22
N GLU A 161 12.57 9.04 -0.38
CA GLU A 161 13.51 8.14 -1.06
C GLU A 161 14.33 7.34 -0.06
N ASP A 162 14.29 6.02 -0.19
CA ASP A 162 15.25 5.11 0.43
C ASP A 162 16.40 4.85 -0.56
N SER A 163 17.62 5.24 -0.17
CA SER A 163 18.82 5.04 -0.98
C SER A 163 19.21 3.57 -1.16
N ASP A 164 18.72 2.69 -0.27
CA ASP A 164 18.96 1.25 -0.34
C ASP A 164 17.85 0.49 -1.09
N HIS A 165 16.86 1.22 -1.65
CA HIS A 165 15.78 0.62 -2.42
C HIS A 165 16.30 -0.07 -3.68
N THR A 166 15.84 -1.30 -3.92
CA THR A 166 16.25 -2.08 -5.09
C THR A 166 15.08 -2.27 -6.07
N PRO A 167 15.36 -2.41 -7.38
CA PRO A 167 14.31 -2.67 -8.36
C PRO A 167 13.50 -3.94 -8.04
N SER A 168 12.19 -3.83 -8.12
CA SER A 168 11.25 -4.87 -7.70
C SER A 168 10.21 -5.16 -8.78
N LYS A 169 9.62 -6.37 -8.76
CA LYS A 169 8.44 -6.72 -9.60
C LYS A 169 7.12 -6.38 -8.90
N GLY A 170 7.20 -5.85 -7.68
CA GLY A 170 6.08 -5.64 -6.78
C GLY A 170 5.74 -6.90 -5.98
N SER A 171 4.79 -6.73 -5.06
CA SER A 171 4.33 -7.80 -4.18
C SER A 171 3.64 -8.96 -4.92
N THR A 172 3.77 -10.16 -4.39
CA THR A 172 2.93 -11.30 -4.78
C THR A 172 1.53 -11.09 -4.22
N ILE A 173 0.52 -11.07 -5.10
CA ILE A 173 -0.88 -10.86 -4.72
C ILE A 173 -1.55 -12.22 -4.59
N ILE A 174 -2.09 -12.51 -3.41
CA ILE A 174 -2.72 -13.79 -3.07
C ILE A 174 -4.18 -13.55 -2.68
N ASP A 175 -5.10 -14.26 -3.31
CA ASP A 175 -6.52 -14.30 -2.95
C ASP A 175 -6.79 -15.38 -1.91
N PHE A 176 -7.15 -14.92 -0.71
CA PHE A 176 -7.49 -15.73 0.45
C PHE A 176 -9.01 -15.89 0.65
N SER A 177 -9.84 -15.40 -0.28
CA SER A 177 -11.31 -15.56 -0.18
C SER A 177 -11.81 -16.98 -0.44
N LYS A 178 -10.95 -17.84 -1.00
CA LYS A 178 -11.29 -19.22 -1.37
C LYS A 178 -10.20 -20.18 -0.92
N PHE A 179 -10.59 -21.42 -0.65
CA PHE A 179 -9.67 -22.51 -0.39
C PHE A 179 -9.59 -23.46 -1.61
N PRO A 180 -8.40 -23.83 -2.09
CA PRO A 180 -7.10 -23.30 -1.69
C PRO A 180 -6.90 -21.84 -2.15
N SER A 181 -6.03 -21.11 -1.44
CA SER A 181 -5.60 -19.74 -1.78
C SER A 181 -5.00 -19.68 -3.19
N ARG A 182 -5.17 -18.56 -3.89
CA ARG A 182 -4.77 -18.42 -5.30
C ARG A 182 -3.84 -17.25 -5.54
N ILE A 183 -2.76 -17.46 -6.30
CA ILE A 183 -1.91 -16.37 -6.77
C ILE A 183 -2.66 -15.62 -7.87
N MET A 184 -2.93 -14.34 -7.64
CA MET A 184 -3.53 -13.42 -8.60
C MET A 184 -2.48 -12.70 -9.43
N ARG A 185 -1.31 -12.45 -8.83
CA ARG A 185 -0.12 -11.90 -9.50
C ARG A 185 1.13 -12.43 -8.83
N LYS A 186 2.07 -12.95 -9.60
CA LYS A 186 3.40 -13.32 -9.10
C LYS A 186 4.28 -12.07 -9.01
N GLY A 187 4.80 -11.81 -7.82
CA GLY A 187 5.76 -10.75 -7.52
C GLY A 187 7.05 -11.34 -6.96
N ASP A 188 7.70 -10.60 -6.06
CA ASP A 188 8.99 -10.99 -5.48
C ASP A 188 8.83 -12.06 -4.36
N GLY A 189 7.78 -11.95 -3.54
CA GLY A 189 7.51 -12.92 -2.48
C GLY A 189 7.18 -14.32 -3.02
N PRO A 190 7.95 -15.38 -2.66
CA PRO A 190 7.65 -16.74 -3.08
C PRO A 190 6.35 -17.25 -2.45
N TYR A 191 5.54 -17.97 -3.22
CA TYR A 191 4.31 -18.58 -2.73
C TYR A 191 3.91 -19.81 -3.58
N PRO A 192 3.40 -20.93 -3.01
CA PRO A 192 3.29 -21.18 -1.56
C PRO A 192 4.66 -21.18 -0.87
N LEU A 193 4.67 -20.96 0.45
CA LEU A 193 5.87 -21.02 1.29
C LEU A 193 6.45 -22.43 1.34
#